data_AF-A0A0Q6W1U9-F1
#
_entry.id   AF-A0A0Q6W1U9-F1
#
_cell.length_a   1.000
_cell.length_b   1.000
_cell.length_c   1.000
_cell.angle_alpha   90.00
_cell.angle_beta   90.00
_cell.angle_gamma   90.00
#
_symmetry.space_group_name_H-M   'P 1'
#
loop_
_entity.id
_entity.type
_entity.pdbx_description
1 polymer ?
#
loop_
_entity_poly.entity_id
_entity_poly.type
_entity_poly.pdbx_seq_one_letter_code
_entity_poly.pdbx_strand_id
1 'polypeptide(L)' 'MSQLILRRTNAAAVSAEEALALLGTLPQGRVIHHSGNNILADIAPENVAELRQKLDGWIVSPQGERIPVPDTRRHIS' A
#
# COMPACT_ATOMS: atom_id res chain seq x y z
N MET A 1 1.70 -6.26 12.52
CA MET A 1 2.12 -6.11 11.11
C MET A 1 0.86 -5.99 10.28
N SER A 2 0.70 -4.85 9.60
CA SER A 2 -0.53 -4.50 8.89
C SER A 2 -0.21 -4.23 7.43
N GLN A 3 -0.95 -4.89 6.54
CA GLN A 3 -0.82 -4.66 5.10
C GLN A 3 -1.52 -3.37 4.71
N LEU A 4 -0.79 -2.48 4.07
CA LEU A 4 -1.24 -1.18 3.61
C LEU A 4 -1.10 -1.08 2.10
N ILE A 5 -2.13 -0.54 1.48
CA ILE A 5 -2.12 -0.12 0.09
C ILE A 5 -1.84 1.38 0.07
N LEU A 6 -0.74 1.73 -0.58
CA LEU A 6 -0.28 3.09 -0.81
C LEU A 6 -0.53 3.42 -2.27
N ARG A 7 -1.33 4.45 -2.54
CA ARG A 7 -1.62 4.90 -3.90
C ARG A 7 -1.24 6.36 -4.07
N ARG A 8 -0.38 6.63 -5.04
CA ARG A 8 0.02 7.99 -5.42
C ARG A 8 -1.16 8.72 -6.07
N THR A 9 -1.39 9.96 -5.65
CA THR A 9 -2.33 10.87 -6.33
C THR A 9 -1.57 11.93 -7.12
N ASN A 10 -2.27 12.71 -7.94
CA ASN A 10 -1.65 13.84 -8.66
C ASN A 10 -1.17 14.96 -7.72
N ALA A 11 -1.67 15.01 -6.48
CA ALA A 11 -1.23 15.96 -5.47
C ALA A 11 0.00 15.47 -4.69
N ALA A 12 0.46 14.24 -4.92
CA ALA A 12 1.60 13.68 -4.21
C ALA A 12 2.90 14.38 -4.62
N ALA A 13 3.55 15.01 -3.65
CA ALA A 13 4.87 15.61 -3.83
C ALA A 13 5.98 14.55 -4.07
N VAL A 14 5.80 13.36 -3.50
CA VAL A 14 6.78 12.26 -3.55
C VAL A 14 6.48 11.31 -4.71
N SER A 15 7.51 10.94 -5.48
CA SER A 15 7.42 9.95 -6.54
C SER A 15 7.30 8.51 -6.01
N ALA A 16 6.91 7.56 -6.86
CA ALA A 16 6.78 6.16 -6.44
C ALA A 16 8.12 5.53 -6.03
N GLU A 17 9.22 5.93 -6.69
CA GLU A 17 10.57 5.46 -6.36
C GLU A 17 11.04 5.99 -5.01
N GLU A 18 10.79 7.27 -4.73
CA GLU A 18 11.09 7.85 -3.42
C GLU A 18 10.25 7.21 -2.31
N ALA A 19 8.97 6.94 -2.56
CA ALA A 19 8.12 6.23 -1.62
C ALA A 19 8.66 4.81 -1.33
N LEU A 20 9.16 4.10 -2.33
CA LEU A 20 9.82 2.79 -2.14
C LEU A 20 11.10 2.90 -1.31
N ALA A 21 11.93 3.92 -1.58
CA ALA A 21 13.14 4.17 -0.79
C ALA A 21 12.79 4.46 0.67
N LEU A 22 11.78 5.30 0.93
CA LEU A 22 11.27 5.58 2.29
C LEU A 22 10.82 4.31 3.00
N LEU A 23 10.05 3.46 2.33
CA LEU A 23 9.61 2.18 2.87
C LEU A 23 10.78 1.24 3.21
N GLY A 24 11.84 1.25 2.42
CA GLY A 24 13.06 0.48 2.68
C GLY A 24 13.87 0.97 3.89
N THR A 25 13.67 2.22 4.33
CA THR A 25 14.35 2.77 5.52
C THR A 25 13.61 2.54 6.83
N LEU A 26 12.34 2.12 6.77
CA LEU A 26 11.53 1.89 7.97
C LEU A 26 11.92 0.56 8.63
N PRO A 27 12.17 0.57 9.96
CA PRO A 27 12.34 -0.68 10.68
C PRO A 27 11.05 -1.48 10.61
N GLN A 28 11.13 -2.72 10.10
CA GLN A 28 9.99 -3.61 9.88
C GLN A 28 8.99 -3.15 8.79
N GLY A 29 9.44 -2.30 7.85
CA GLY A 29 8.72 -2.04 6.60
C GLY A 29 9.11 -3.06 5.54
N ARG A 30 8.14 -3.78 4.98
CA ARG A 30 8.37 -4.73 3.88
C ARG A 30 7.49 -4.39 2.69
N VAL A 31 8.09 -4.09 1.55
CA VAL A 31 7.34 -3.99 0.29
C VAL A 31 6.97 -5.40 -0.17
N ILE A 32 5.66 -5.66 -0.31
CA ILE A 32 5.11 -6.94 -0.80
C ILE A 32 5.03 -6.89 -2.33
N HIS A 33 4.52 -5.78 -2.87
CA HIS A 33 4.33 -5.61 -4.31
C HIS A 33 4.36 -4.13 -4.68
N HIS A 34 4.78 -3.82 -5.90
CA HIS A 34 4.72 -2.47 -6.46
C HIS A 34 4.27 -2.55 -7.92
N SER A 35 3.39 -1.64 -8.32
CA SER A 35 2.88 -1.54 -9.68
C SER A 35 2.57 -0.08 -10.00
N GLY A 36 3.50 0.57 -10.72
CA GLY A 36 3.42 1.98 -11.08
C GLY A 36 3.22 2.88 -9.85
N ASN A 37 2.03 3.46 -9.74
CA ASN A 37 1.64 4.38 -8.68
C ASN A 37 1.02 3.70 -7.44
N ASN A 38 0.95 2.36 -7.41
CA ASN A 38 0.43 1.60 -6.29
C ASN A 38 1.54 0.78 -5.65
N ILE A 39 1.63 0.82 -4.33
CA ILE A 39 2.58 0.04 -3.55
C ILE A 39 1.78 -0.69 -2.48
N LEU A 40 2.04 -1.99 -2.36
CA LEU A 40 1.56 -2.82 -1.27
C LEU A 40 2.72 -3.09 -0.33
N ALA A 41 2.57 -2.67 0.92
CA ALA A 41 3.60 -2.83 1.94
C ALA A 41 3.02 -3.38 3.23
N ASP A 42 3.77 -4.24 3.91
CA ASP A 42 3.53 -4.62 5.30
C ASP A 42 4.32 -3.68 6.20
N ILE A 43 3.62 -2.99 7.10
CA ILE A 43 4.22 -1.97 7.97
C ILE A 43 3.71 -2.17 9.40
N ALA A 44 4.61 -2.01 10.37
CA ALA A 44 4.24 -1.98 11.78
C ALA A 44 3.29 -0.79 12.06
N PRO A 45 2.23 -0.98 12.87
CA PRO A 45 1.21 0.06 13.10
C PRO A 45 1.79 1.37 13.68
N GLU A 46 2.88 1.28 14.45
CA GLU A 46 3.60 2.43 15.01
C GLU A 46 4.21 3.35 13.94
N ASN A 47 4.61 2.80 12.79
CA ASN A 47 5.25 3.54 11.70
C ASN A 47 4.25 4.15 10.71
N VAL A 48 2.96 3.78 10.81
CA VAL A 48 1.93 4.21 9.86
C VAL A 48 1.64 5.71 9.96
N ALA A 49 1.62 6.24 11.18
CA ALA A 49 1.40 7.66 11.41
C ALA A 49 2.52 8.52 10.81
N GLU A 50 3.78 8.11 11.00
CA GLU A 50 4.94 8.78 10.43
C GLU A 50 4.93 8.68 8.89
N LEU A 51 4.65 7.49 8.35
CA LEU A 51 4.58 7.29 6.91
C LEU A 51 3.52 8.16 6.24
N ARG A 52 2.35 8.33 6.88
CA ARG A 52 1.28 9.21 6.38
C ARG A 52 1.72 10.67 6.28
N GLN A 53 2.56 11.14 7.21
CA GLN A 53 3.11 12.50 7.14
C GLN A 53 4.16 12.63 6.02
N LYS A 54 5.02 11.62 5.86
CA LYS A 54 6.07 11.63 4.83
C LYS A 54 5.51 11.46 3.41
N LEU A 55 4.43 10.69 3.27
CA LEU A 55 3.73 10.46 2.00
C LEU A 55 2.53 11.40 1.86
N ASP A 56 2.73 12.69 2.10
CA ASP A 56 1.68 13.69 1.88
C ASP A 56 1.17 13.65 0.43
N GLY A 57 -0.16 13.68 0.29
CA GLY A 57 -0.83 13.50 -0.99
C GLY A 57 -0.90 12.04 -1.49
N TRP A 58 -0.38 11.05 -0.76
CA TRP A 58 -0.66 9.64 -1.03
C TRP A 58 -1.88 9.15 -0.26
N ILE A 59 -2.64 8.25 -0.88
CA ILE A 59 -3.70 7.52 -0.22
C ILE A 59 -3.06 6.33 0.50
N VAL A 60 -3.12 6.34 1.83
CA VAL A 60 -2.68 5.24 2.69
C VAL A 60 -3.91 4.56 3.29
N SER A 61 -4.23 3.38 2.78
CA SER A 61 -5.40 2.60 3.19
C SER A 61 -4.97 1.23 3.70
N PRO A 62 -5.57 0.71 4.79
CA PRO A 62 -5.40 -0.68 5.15
C PRO A 62 -5.90 -1.57 4.01
N GLN A 63 -5.17 -2.64 3.72
CA GLN A 63 -5.68 -3.70 2.85
C GLN A 63 -6.86 -4.35 3.59
N GLY A 64 -8.07 -4.01 3.14
CA GLY A 64 -9.30 -4.55 3.70
C GLY A 64 -9.42 -6.06 3.47
N GLU A 65 -10.40 -6.65 4.14
CA GLU A 65 -10.74 -8.05 3.99
C GLU A 65 -10.98 -8.40 2.51
N ARG A 66 -10.41 -9.51 2.06
CA ARG A 66 -10.58 -9.98 0.69
C ARG A 66 -12.06 -10.25 0.46
N ILE A 67 -12.73 -9.37 -0.27
CA ILE A 67 -14.13 -9.57 -0.64
C ILE A 67 -14.18 -10.81 -1.55
N PRO A 68 -14.86 -11.90 -1.14
CA PRO A 68 -15.04 -13.04 -2.00
C PRO A 68 -15.90 -12.59 -3.19
N VAL A 69 -15.32 -12.55 -4.38
CA VAL A 69 -16.08 -12.29 -5.59
C VAL A 69 -16.83 -13.58 -5.91
N PRO A 70 -18.16 -13.63 -5.86
CA PRO A 70 -18.90 -14.82 -6.24
C PRO A 70 -18.61 -15.10 -7.72
N ASP A 71 -18.06 -16.29 -7.98
CA ASP A 71 -17.73 -16.75 -9.32
C ASP A 71 -19.04 -17.06 -10.07
N THR A 72 -19.63 -16.05 -10.71
CA THR A 72 -20.87 -16.19 -11.49
C THR A 72 -20.66 -16.95 -12.81
N ARG A 73 -19.46 -17.49 -13.05
CA ARG A 73 -19.10 -18.24 -14.27
C ARG A 73 -18.70 -19.70 -14.03
N ARG A 74 -18.83 -20.24 -12.81
CA ARG A 74 -18.75 -21.70 -12.60
C ARG A 74 -20.02 -22.40 -13.09
N HIS A 75 -20.13 -22.54 -14.41
CA HIS A 75 -20.97 -23.58 -15.00
C HIS A 75 -20.19 -24.89 -14.90
N ILE A 76 -20.36 -25.61 -13.79
CA ILE A 76 -20.03 -27.04 -13.74
C ILE A 76 -21.12 -27.74 -14.54
N SER A 77 -20.76 -28.18 -15.75
CA SER A 77 -21.53 -29.09 -16.60
C SER A 77 -20.66 -30.30 -16.91
#